data_AF-A0A6G1RB70-F1
#
_entry.id   AF-A0A6G1RB70-F1
#
_cell.length_a   1.000
_cell.length_b   1.000
_cell.length_c   1.000
_cell.angle_alpha   90.00
_cell.angle_beta   90.00
_cell.angle_gamma   90.00
#
_symmetry.space_group_name_H-M   'P 1'
#
loop_
_entity.id
_entity.type
_entity.pdbx_description
1 polymer ?
#
loop_
_entity_poly.entity_id
_entity_poly.type
_entity_poly.pdbx_seq_one_letter_code
_entity_poly.pdbx_strand_id
1 'polypeptide(L)'
;SDLTDMARRQQKLNKQQLQILKERFQAFLNGETQIVADEAFCNAVRSYYEVFLKSDRVARMVHSGGCSANDFRDVFKKNIEKRVRSLPEIDGLSKETVLSSWLAKYDAIYRGEEDFCKQQNRMALS
;
A
#
# COMPACT_ATOMS: atom_id res chain seq x y z
N SER A 1 6.72 -0.54 -33.01
CA SER A 1 5.71 0.27 -32.31
C SER A 1 4.80 -0.65 -31.52
N ASP A 2 5.28 -1.27 -30.44
CA ASP A 2 4.50 -2.31 -29.73
C ASP A 2 4.91 -2.47 -28.26
N LEU A 3 5.04 -1.35 -27.53
CA LEU A 3 5.25 -1.40 -26.08
C LEU A 3 4.18 -0.64 -25.29
N THR A 4 3.22 -0.03 -25.98
CA THR A 4 2.13 0.72 -25.35
C THR A 4 0.93 -0.18 -24.98
N ASP A 5 0.91 -1.45 -25.41
CA ASP A 5 -0.14 -2.41 -25.05
C ASP A 5 0.21 -3.25 -23.80
N MET A 6 0.74 -2.58 -22.77
CA MET A 6 0.84 -3.15 -21.41
C MET A 6 -0.04 -2.37 -20.42
N ALA A 7 -0.65 -1.27 -20.84
CA ALA A 7 -1.43 -0.36 -19.99
C ALA A 7 -2.86 -0.85 -19.68
N ARG A 8 -3.30 -1.99 -20.23
CA ARG A 8 -4.68 -2.52 -20.04
C ARG A 8 -4.75 -3.96 -19.51
N ARG A 9 -3.62 -4.55 -19.09
CA ARG A 9 -3.64 -5.85 -18.40
C ARG A 9 -4.07 -5.61 -16.96
N GLN A 10 -5.37 -5.77 -16.75
CA GLN A 10 -6.04 -5.69 -15.46
C GLN A 10 -5.17 -6.23 -14.32
N GLN A 11 -5.16 -5.48 -13.23
CA GLN A 11 -4.34 -5.58 -12.03
C GLN A 11 -4.46 -6.91 -11.26
N LYS A 12 -4.39 -8.08 -11.91
CA LYS A 12 -4.30 -9.37 -11.23
C LYS A 12 -2.98 -9.44 -10.47
N LEU A 13 -3.07 -9.65 -9.16
CA LEU A 13 -1.90 -9.92 -8.36
C LEU A 13 -1.45 -11.35 -8.61
N ASN A 14 -0.16 -11.52 -8.87
CA ASN A 14 0.48 -12.83 -8.97
C ASN A 14 1.27 -13.12 -7.70
N LYS A 15 1.69 -14.37 -7.49
CA LYS A 15 2.46 -14.78 -6.31
C LYS A 15 3.72 -13.92 -6.09
N GLN A 16 4.45 -13.60 -7.16
CA GLN A 16 5.64 -12.73 -7.09
C GLN A 16 5.27 -11.31 -6.67
N GLN A 17 4.23 -10.72 -7.28
CA GLN A 17 3.74 -9.38 -6.93
C GLN A 17 3.28 -9.32 -5.47
N LEU A 18 2.61 -10.37 -4.98
CA LEU A 18 2.23 -10.49 -3.58
C LEU A 18 3.44 -10.57 -2.64
N GLN A 19 4.50 -11.28 -3.03
CA GLN A 19 5.73 -11.33 -2.23
C GLN A 19 6.42 -9.97 -2.16
N ILE A 20 6.61 -9.30 -3.29
CA ILE A 20 7.17 -7.94 -3.34
C ILE A 20 6.33 -6.98 -2.49
N LEU A 21 5.00 -7.07 -2.59
CA LEU A 21 4.10 -6.26 -1.78
C LEU A 21 4.31 -6.54 -0.28
N LYS A 22 4.44 -7.81 0.11
CA LYS A 22 4.73 -8.17 1.51
C LYS A 22 6.05 -7.59 1.98
N GLU A 23 7.11 -7.70 1.18
CA GLU A 23 8.43 -7.16 1.51
C GLU A 23 8.38 -5.64 1.67
N ARG A 24 7.69 -4.91 0.78
CA ARG A 24 7.52 -3.45 0.87
C ARG A 24 6.79 -3.03 2.15
N PHE A 25 5.70 -3.72 2.48
CA PHE A 25 4.95 -3.47 3.72
C PHE A 25 5.79 -3.79 4.96
N GLN A 26 6.59 -4.85 4.90
CA GLN A 26 7.48 -5.24 5.98
C GLN A 26 8.61 -4.22 6.17
N ALA A 27 9.25 -3.76 5.09
CA ALA A 27 10.26 -2.71 5.11
C ALA A 27 9.71 -1.42 5.74
N PHE A 28 8.48 -1.03 5.39
CA PHE A 28 7.81 0.11 6.02
C PHE A 28 7.65 -0.11 7.54
N LEU A 29 7.20 -1.30 7.96
CA LEU A 29 7.00 -1.62 9.38
C LEU A 29 8.31 -1.73 10.17
N ASN A 30 9.40 -2.10 9.51
CA ASN A 30 10.75 -2.14 10.07
C ASN A 30 11.40 -0.73 10.14
N GLY A 31 10.80 0.28 9.50
CA GLY A 31 11.38 1.62 9.41
C GLY A 31 12.47 1.75 8.34
N GLU A 32 12.52 0.83 7.38
CA GLU A 32 13.48 0.84 6.26
C GLU A 32 13.07 1.82 5.15
N THR A 33 11.81 2.27 5.15
CA THR A 33 11.29 3.24 4.17
C THR A 33 11.30 4.66 4.70
N GLN A 34 11.45 5.65 3.82
CA GLN A 34 11.35 7.08 4.19
C GLN A 34 9.92 7.60 4.41
N ILE A 35 8.92 6.72 4.42
CA ILE A 35 7.51 7.10 4.51
C ILE A 35 7.18 7.50 5.96
N VAL A 36 6.99 8.80 6.18
CA VAL A 36 6.62 9.33 7.49
C VAL A 36 5.19 8.93 7.85
N ALA A 37 5.03 8.25 8.97
CA ALA A 37 3.75 7.76 9.45
C ALA A 37 3.60 7.90 10.96
N ASP A 38 2.37 8.14 11.38
CA ASP A 38 1.95 8.11 12.77
C ASP A 38 1.77 6.67 13.27
N GLU A 39 1.82 6.49 14.60
CA GLU A 39 1.69 5.17 15.23
C GLU A 39 0.35 4.49 14.88
N ALA A 40 -0.73 5.27 14.79
CA ALA A 40 -2.04 4.74 14.44
C ALA A 40 -2.06 4.15 13.02
N PHE A 41 -1.43 4.81 12.05
CA PHE A 41 -1.23 4.27 10.71
C PHE A 41 -0.32 3.05 10.71
N CYS A 42 0.82 3.10 11.41
CA CYS A 42 1.74 1.96 11.50
C CYS A 42 1.06 0.72 12.08
N ASN A 43 0.25 0.90 13.14
CA ASN A 43 -0.56 -0.17 13.72
C ASN A 43 -1.61 -0.67 12.73
N ALA A 44 -2.22 0.24 11.96
CA ALA A 44 -3.18 -0.12 10.93
C ALA A 44 -2.58 -1.02 9.85
N VAL A 45 -1.42 -0.61 9.33
CA VAL A 45 -0.63 -1.33 8.33
C VAL A 45 -0.14 -2.67 8.88
N ARG A 46 0.38 -2.70 10.12
CA ARG A 46 0.87 -3.92 10.78
C ARG A 46 -0.22 -4.97 10.86
N SER A 47 -1.38 -4.58 11.39
CA SER A 47 -2.52 -5.47 11.52
C SER A 47 -3.06 -5.92 10.15
N TYR A 48 -3.09 -5.04 9.14
CA TYR A 48 -3.44 -5.46 7.78
C TYR A 48 -2.44 -6.48 7.21
N TYR A 49 -1.15 -6.24 7.39
CA TYR A 49 -0.10 -7.14 6.94
C TYR A 49 -0.19 -8.51 7.62
N GLU A 50 -0.28 -8.55 8.94
CA GLU A 50 -0.29 -9.81 9.71
C GLU A 50 -1.59 -10.59 9.55
N VAL A 51 -2.74 -9.92 9.49
CA VAL A 51 -4.06 -10.59 9.43
C VAL A 51 -4.46 -10.92 8.00
N PHE A 52 -4.21 -10.01 7.04
CA PHE A 52 -4.64 -10.17 5.65
C PHE A 52 -3.51 -10.68 4.75
N LEU A 53 -2.40 -9.94 4.64
CA LEU A 53 -1.32 -10.29 3.70
C LEU A 53 -0.65 -11.63 4.05
N LYS A 54 -0.37 -11.90 5.33
CA LYS A 54 0.22 -13.18 5.76
C LYS A 54 -0.74 -14.36 5.74
N SER A 55 -2.05 -14.15 5.51
CA SER A 55 -3.03 -15.23 5.51
C SER A 55 -2.85 -16.19 4.33
N ASP A 56 -2.84 -17.50 4.60
CA ASP A 56 -2.83 -18.55 3.57
C ASP A 56 -4.02 -18.45 2.61
N ARG A 57 -5.16 -17.97 3.08
CA ARG A 57 -6.36 -17.77 2.24
C ARG A 57 -6.08 -16.77 1.13
N VAL A 58 -5.47 -15.63 1.47
CA VAL A 58 -5.10 -14.58 0.52
C VAL A 58 -4.04 -15.09 -0.44
N ALA A 59 -3.03 -15.82 0.06
CA ALA A 59 -2.01 -16.43 -0.79
C ALA A 59 -2.63 -17.40 -1.83
N ARG A 60 -3.60 -18.23 -1.42
CA ARG A 60 -4.34 -19.12 -2.32
C ARG A 60 -5.20 -18.36 -3.32
N MET A 61 -5.91 -17.32 -2.88
CA MET A 61 -6.76 -16.50 -3.76
C MET A 61 -5.96 -15.74 -4.83
N VAL A 62 -4.79 -15.22 -4.47
CA VAL A 62 -3.84 -14.63 -5.42
C VAL A 62 -3.31 -15.70 -6.38
N HIS A 63 -2.97 -16.88 -5.86
CA HIS A 63 -2.48 -17.98 -6.70
C HIS A 63 -3.53 -18.47 -7.71
N SER A 64 -4.81 -18.52 -7.33
CA SER A 64 -5.91 -18.85 -8.24
C SER A 64 -6.29 -17.71 -9.20
N GLY A 65 -5.65 -16.54 -9.08
CA GLY A 65 -5.95 -15.36 -9.91
C GLY A 65 -7.31 -14.73 -9.62
N GLY A 66 -7.85 -14.95 -8.42
CA GLY A 66 -9.16 -14.44 -7.97
C GLY A 66 -9.10 -13.08 -7.27
N CYS A 67 -7.94 -12.43 -7.22
CA CYS A 67 -7.76 -11.13 -6.58
C CYS A 67 -6.91 -10.18 -7.41
N SER A 68 -7.25 -8.90 -7.29
CA SER A 68 -6.57 -7.78 -7.90
C SER A 68 -5.94 -6.85 -6.86
N ALA A 69 -5.08 -5.95 -7.32
CA ALA A 69 -4.54 -4.88 -6.50
C ALA A 69 -5.63 -3.98 -5.92
N ASN A 70 -6.73 -3.76 -6.68
CA ASN A 70 -7.87 -2.97 -6.21
C ASN A 70 -8.58 -3.66 -5.05
N ASP A 71 -8.75 -4.99 -5.10
CA ASP A 71 -9.35 -5.74 -3.99
C ASP A 71 -8.55 -5.53 -2.69
N PHE A 72 -7.22 -5.57 -2.78
CA PHE A 72 -6.34 -5.34 -1.64
C PHE A 72 -6.47 -3.91 -1.10
N ARG A 73 -6.49 -2.92 -2.02
CA ARG A 73 -6.67 -1.52 -1.67
C ARG A 73 -8.02 -1.27 -1.00
N ASP A 74 -9.10 -1.88 -1.49
CA ASP A 74 -10.43 -1.75 -0.91
C ASP A 74 -10.53 -2.41 0.48
N VAL A 75 -9.88 -3.56 0.68
CA VAL A 75 -9.78 -4.19 2.00
C VAL A 75 -9.01 -3.28 2.96
N PHE A 76 -7.88 -2.71 2.53
CA PHE A 76 -7.11 -1.76 3.33
C PHE A 76 -7.94 -0.52 3.67
N LYS A 77 -8.61 0.08 2.68
CA LYS A 77 -9.50 1.23 2.86
C LYS A 77 -10.56 0.95 3.92
N LYS A 78 -11.29 -0.17 3.81
CA LYS A 78 -12.30 -0.58 4.80
C LYS A 78 -11.70 -0.82 6.19
N ASN A 79 -10.47 -1.33 6.25
CA ASN A 79 -9.76 -1.54 7.51
C ASN A 79 -9.47 -0.19 8.21
N ILE A 80 -8.92 0.77 7.48
CA ILE A 80 -8.59 2.09 8.02
C ILE A 80 -9.83 2.94 8.30
N GLU A 81 -10.89 2.85 7.49
CA GLU A 81 -12.16 3.55 7.74
C GLU A 81 -12.79 3.19 9.07
N LYS A 82 -12.71 1.91 9.46
CA LYS A 82 -13.17 1.47 10.79
C LYS A 82 -12.29 2.05 11.89
N ARG A 83 -10.97 2.04 11.70
CA ARG A 83 -10.00 2.56 12.68
C ARG A 83 -10.10 4.07 12.86
N VAL A 84 -10.12 4.84 11.78
CA VAL A 84 -10.17 6.30 11.82
C VAL A 84 -11.45 6.79 12.50
N ARG A 85 -12.58 6.11 12.31
CA ARG A 85 -13.82 6.37 13.07
C ARG A 85 -13.66 6.17 14.58
N SER A 86 -12.84 5.20 14.99
CA SER A 86 -12.54 4.93 16.40
C SER A 86 -11.36 5.72 16.96
N LEU A 87 -10.58 6.42 16.12
CA LEU A 87 -9.50 7.27 16.61
C LEU A 87 -10.07 8.43 17.42
N PRO A 88 -9.31 8.97 18.39
CA PRO A 88 -9.66 10.21 19.05
C PRO A 88 -9.80 11.37 18.05
N GLU A 89 -10.41 12.47 18.47
CA GLU A 89 -10.34 13.73 17.73
C GLU A 89 -8.88 14.13 17.60
N ILE A 90 -8.44 14.36 16.36
CA ILE A 90 -7.08 14.79 16.05
C ILE A 90 -7.16 16.29 15.85
N ASP A 91 -6.37 17.04 16.61
CA ASP A 91 -6.37 18.51 16.61
C ASP A 91 -6.34 19.08 15.19
N GLY A 92 -7.46 19.66 14.77
CA GLY A 92 -7.62 20.33 13.47
C GLY A 92 -7.67 19.43 12.23
N LEU A 93 -7.64 18.10 12.36
CA LEU A 93 -7.68 17.18 11.22
C LEU A 93 -9.01 16.41 11.15
N SER A 94 -9.70 16.54 10.02
CA SER A 94 -10.92 15.78 9.77
C SER A 94 -10.61 14.29 9.55
N LYS A 95 -11.56 13.42 9.91
CA LYS A 95 -11.45 11.97 9.66
C LYS A 95 -11.21 11.66 8.18
N GLU A 96 -11.79 12.44 7.28
CA GLU A 96 -11.60 12.30 5.84
C GLU A 96 -10.16 12.65 5.42
N THR A 97 -9.59 13.70 6.00
CA THR A 97 -8.19 14.09 5.78
C THR A 97 -7.24 12.99 6.26
N VAL A 98 -7.50 12.41 7.43
CA VAL A 98 -6.72 11.29 7.97
C VAL A 98 -6.81 10.08 7.04
N LEU A 99 -8.02 9.71 6.61
CA LEU A 99 -8.22 8.61 5.66
C LEU A 99 -7.48 8.84 4.35
N SER A 100 -7.56 10.05 3.81
CA SER A 100 -6.88 10.41 2.57
C SER A 100 -5.36 10.36 2.73
N SER A 101 -4.83 10.86 3.85
CA SER A 101 -3.39 10.77 4.18
C SER A 101 -2.93 9.32 4.29
N TRP A 102 -3.71 8.46 4.95
CA TRP A 102 -3.40 7.05 5.11
C TRP A 102 -3.45 6.28 3.78
N LEU A 103 -4.40 6.59 2.90
CA LEU A 103 -4.44 6.03 1.54
C LEU A 103 -3.24 6.48 0.71
N ALA A 104 -2.84 7.76 0.79
CA ALA A 104 -1.67 8.27 0.09
C ALA A 104 -0.38 7.55 0.54
N LYS A 105 -0.22 7.31 1.86
CA LYS A 105 0.89 6.52 2.41
C LYS A 105 0.85 5.07 1.93
N TYR A 106 -0.33 4.43 1.92
CA TYR A 106 -0.50 3.08 1.35
C TYR A 106 -0.07 3.04 -0.11
N ASP A 107 -0.51 4.00 -0.92
CA ASP A 107 -0.18 4.06 -2.34
C ASP A 107 1.33 4.29 -2.56
N ALA A 108 2.01 5.00 -1.64
CA ALA A 108 3.47 5.15 -1.62
C ALA A 108 4.19 3.83 -1.30
N ILE A 109 3.75 3.09 -0.27
CA ILE A 109 4.29 1.75 0.06
C ILE A 109 4.04 0.79 -1.11
N TYR A 110 2.85 0.83 -1.70
CA TYR A 110 2.44 -0.04 -2.79
C TYR A 110 3.27 0.19 -4.05
N ARG A 111 3.53 1.45 -4.44
CA ARG A 111 4.41 1.78 -5.58
C ARG A 111 5.87 1.40 -5.31
N GLY A 112 6.32 1.49 -4.07
CA GLY A 112 7.73 1.29 -3.70
C GLY A 112 8.60 2.48 -4.15
N GLU A 113 9.79 2.60 -3.58
CA GLU A 113 10.74 3.70 -3.87
C GLU A 113 11.34 3.68 -5.28
N GLU A 114 10.94 2.73 -6.16
CA GLU A 114 11.44 2.64 -7.55
C GLU A 114 11.15 3.90 -8.38
N ASP A 115 10.16 4.72 -8.01
CA ASP A 115 9.90 6.02 -8.65
C ASP A 115 10.66 7.21 -8.02
N PHE A 116 11.17 7.11 -6.79
CA PHE A 116 11.99 8.17 -6.20
C PHE A 116 13.34 8.32 -6.91
N CYS A 117 13.88 7.20 -7.40
CA CYS A 117 15.16 7.18 -8.10
C CYS A 117 15.09 7.82 -9.50
N LYS A 118 13.93 7.76 -10.19
CA LYS A 118 13.74 8.43 -11.48
C LYS A 118 13.43 9.93 -11.36
N GLN A 119 12.81 10.36 -10.27
CA GLN A 119 12.49 11.78 -10.08
C GLN A 119 13.71 12.58 -9.59
N GLN A 120 14.62 11.98 -8.81
CA GLN A 120 15.84 12.68 -8.37
C GLN A 120 16.89 12.83 -9.48
N ASN A 121 16.90 11.95 -10.49
CA ASN A 121 17.86 12.02 -11.60
C ASN A 121 17.45 13.00 -12.73
N ARG A 122 16.38 13.78 -12.56
CA ARG A 122 16.02 14.88 -13.50
C ARG A 122 16.27 16.28 -12.95
N MET A 123 16.92 16.41 -11.79
CA MET A 123 17.37 17.70 -11.24
C MET A 123 18.89 17.82 -11.12
N ALA A 124 19.65 16.80 -11.53
CA ALA A 124 21.12 16.77 -11.43
C ALA A 124 21.85 16.88 -12.79
N LEU A 125 21.25 17.53 -13.78
CA LEU A 125 21.95 17.97 -14.98
C LEU A 125 21.67 19.46 -15.16
N SER A 126 22.56 20.25 -14.56
CA SER A 126 22.88 21.64 -14.88
C SER A 126 23.32 21.80 -16.33
#